data_AF-A0A973TZK4-F1
#
_entry.id   AF-A0A973TZK4-F1
#
_cell.length_a   1.000
_cell.length_b   1.000
_cell.length_c   1.000
_cell.angle_alpha   90.00
_cell.angle_beta   90.00
_cell.angle_gamma   90.00
#
_symmetry.space_group_name_H-M   'P 1'
#
loop_
_entity.id
_entity.type
_entity.pdbx_description
1 polymer ?
#
loop_
_entity_poly.entity_id
_entity_poly.type
_entity_poly.pdbx_seq_one_letter_code
_entity_poly.pdbx_strand_id
1 'polypeptide(L)'
;MDKLKAGAAAFGVAGAFFLLYPLVRPYSDETTVEGLAVMGTSAWVAAHLFAVGGFLLVSLGLLAATRSRAAVVTLTGAVLTSVYYGAETFGLHAIGQLAVRSPDPGLLEQVDAIRYQPAAITLFAVGLVALAAGAVMAALELRSRLAIPYALGFALFLPQFFTAPPVRIAHGALLLVGCWLVARELWRRPA
;
A
#
# COMPACT_ATOMS: atom_id res chain seq x y z
N MET A 1 17.04 10.05 -18.71
CA MET A 1 16.49 10.75 -17.54
C MET A 1 17.48 10.60 -16.40
N ASP A 2 17.83 11.69 -15.73
CA ASP A 2 18.63 11.64 -14.49
C ASP A 2 17.96 10.70 -13.48
N LYS A 3 18.74 9.82 -12.84
CA LYS A 3 18.24 8.80 -11.90
C LYS A 3 17.48 9.44 -10.73
N LEU A 4 17.93 10.60 -10.25
CA LEU A 4 17.25 11.32 -9.18
C LEU A 4 15.89 11.85 -9.62
N LYS A 5 15.79 12.34 -10.86
CA LYS A 5 14.52 12.79 -11.46
C LYS A 5 13.56 11.63 -11.71
N ALA A 6 14.08 10.48 -12.13
CA ALA A 6 13.30 9.26 -12.23
C ALA A 6 12.76 8.82 -10.87
N GLY A 7 13.60 8.87 -9.83
CA GLY A 7 13.20 8.57 -8.46
C GLY A 7 12.14 9.55 -7.93
N ALA A 8 12.32 10.85 -8.18
CA ALA A 8 11.35 11.87 -7.84
C ALA A 8 9.99 11.63 -8.52
N ALA A 9 9.99 11.31 -9.81
CA ALA A 9 8.76 10.98 -10.54
C ALA A 9 8.08 9.73 -9.95
N ALA A 10 8.85 8.68 -9.64
CA ALA A 10 8.32 7.47 -9.02
C ALA A 10 7.64 7.75 -7.67
N PHE A 11 8.28 8.52 -6.78
CA PHE A 11 7.68 8.96 -5.52
C PHE A 11 6.43 9.82 -5.74
N GLY A 12 6.46 10.73 -6.72
CA GLY A 12 5.32 11.58 -7.06
C GLY A 12 4.07 10.77 -7.40
N VAL A 13 4.22 9.76 -8.27
CA VAL A 13 3.14 8.86 -8.67
C VAL A 13 2.75 7.92 -7.52
N ALA A 14 3.71 7.40 -6.75
CA ALA A 14 3.42 6.54 -5.62
C ALA A 14 2.54 7.23 -4.57
N GLY A 15 2.82 8.50 -4.27
CA GLY A 15 2.00 9.31 -3.36
C GLY A 15 0.55 9.40 -3.84
N ALA A 16 0.34 9.65 -5.14
CA ALA A 16 -1.00 9.69 -5.73
C ALA A 16 -1.71 8.34 -5.58
N PHE A 17 -1.01 7.23 -5.80
CA PHE A 17 -1.55 5.89 -5.65
C PHE A 17 -1.95 5.59 -4.20
N PHE A 18 -1.16 6.00 -3.21
CA PHE A 18 -1.52 5.81 -1.81
C PHE A 18 -2.75 6.59 -1.36
N LEU A 19 -3.03 7.75 -1.96
CA LEU A 19 -4.28 8.46 -1.73
C LEU A 19 -5.45 7.82 -2.51
N LEU A 20 -5.21 7.41 -3.76
CA LEU A 20 -6.24 6.76 -4.58
C LEU A 20 -6.70 5.43 -4.00
N TYR A 21 -5.83 4.69 -3.30
CA TYR A 21 -6.21 3.43 -2.65
C TYR A 21 -7.44 3.59 -1.75
N PRO A 22 -7.42 4.35 -0.64
CA PRO A 22 -8.59 4.51 0.21
C PRO A 22 -9.70 5.36 -0.42
N LEU A 23 -9.42 6.24 -1.37
CA LEU A 23 -10.47 7.03 -2.04
C LEU A 23 -11.34 6.21 -2.99
N VAL A 24 -10.72 5.30 -3.75
CA VAL A 24 -11.40 4.44 -4.72
C VAL A 24 -11.93 3.18 -4.06
N ARG A 25 -11.34 2.76 -2.92
CA ARG A 25 -11.77 1.57 -2.21
C ARG A 25 -13.25 1.71 -1.82
N PRO A 26 -14.12 0.82 -2.29
CA PRO A 26 -15.49 0.81 -1.83
C PRO A 26 -15.56 0.29 -0.39
N TYR A 27 -16.44 0.88 0.42
CA TYR A 27 -16.61 0.56 1.83
C TYR A 27 -18.02 0.06 2.10
N SER A 28 -18.12 -1.06 2.80
CA SER A 28 -19.34 -1.62 3.40
C SER A 28 -18.94 -2.48 4.60
N ASP A 29 -19.92 -3.01 5.32
CA ASP A 29 -19.64 -3.98 6.38
C ASP A 29 -19.17 -5.31 5.76
N GLU A 30 -17.87 -5.56 5.86
CA GLU A 30 -17.20 -6.75 5.29
C GLU A 30 -17.57 -8.07 5.99
N THR A 31 -18.39 -8.02 7.05
CA THR A 31 -18.97 -9.20 7.71
C THR A 31 -20.33 -9.62 7.14
N THR A 32 -20.78 -8.94 6.08
CA THR A 32 -22.12 -9.13 5.49
C THR A 32 -22.04 -9.54 4.03
N VAL A 33 -23.16 -10.02 3.49
CA VAL A 33 -23.32 -10.30 2.04
C VAL A 33 -23.14 -9.02 1.20
N GLU A 34 -23.52 -7.85 1.73
CA GLU A 34 -23.25 -6.56 1.08
C GLU A 34 -21.74 -6.25 1.05
N GLY A 35 -21.02 -6.64 2.10
CA GLY A 35 -19.56 -6.72 2.16
C GLY A 35 -18.96 -7.47 0.98
N LEU A 36 -19.45 -8.69 0.75
CA LEU A 36 -18.99 -9.54 -0.36
C LEU A 36 -19.23 -8.88 -1.72
N ALA A 37 -20.42 -8.29 -1.93
CA ALA A 37 -20.75 -7.64 -3.20
C ALA A 37 -19.76 -6.50 -3.53
N VAL A 38 -19.35 -5.74 -2.52
CA VAL A 38 -18.38 -4.67 -2.66
C VAL A 38 -16.98 -5.19 -3.06
N MET A 39 -16.54 -6.32 -2.50
CA MET A 39 -15.29 -6.99 -2.89
C MET A 39 -15.32 -7.43 -4.37
N GLY A 40 -16.50 -7.78 -4.89
CA GLY A 40 -16.73 -8.15 -6.28
C GLY A 40 -16.61 -7.00 -7.28
N THR A 41 -16.43 -5.75 -6.86
CA THR A 41 -16.41 -4.61 -7.80
C THR A 41 -15.05 -4.41 -8.48
N SER A 42 -15.03 -3.72 -9.62
CA SER A 42 -13.77 -3.28 -10.25
C SER A 42 -13.04 -2.22 -9.42
N ALA A 43 -13.77 -1.42 -8.65
CA ALA A 43 -13.21 -0.45 -7.70
C ALA A 43 -12.38 -1.13 -6.61
N TRP A 44 -12.80 -2.31 -6.12
CA TRP A 44 -12.00 -3.14 -5.22
C TRP A 44 -10.64 -3.46 -5.83
N VAL A 45 -10.63 -4.00 -7.06
CA VAL A 45 -9.40 -4.37 -7.77
C VAL A 45 -8.50 -3.15 -7.99
N ALA A 46 -9.05 -2.06 -8.51
CA ALA A 46 -8.30 -0.83 -8.78
C ALA A 46 -7.66 -0.26 -7.51
N ALA A 47 -8.40 -0.22 -6.41
CA ALA A 47 -7.92 0.26 -5.12
C ALA A 47 -6.69 -0.54 -4.65
N HIS A 48 -6.76 -1.87 -4.68
CA HIS A 48 -5.66 -2.71 -4.25
C HIS A 48 -4.44 -2.63 -5.19
N LEU A 49 -4.66 -2.48 -6.50
CA LEU A 49 -3.58 -2.23 -7.46
C LEU A 49 -2.90 -0.88 -7.23
N PHE A 50 -3.62 0.16 -6.81
CA PHE A 50 -2.97 1.41 -6.38
C PHE A 50 -2.06 1.19 -5.17
N ALA A 51 -2.50 0.44 -4.15
CA ALA A 51 -1.66 0.13 -3.00
C ALA A 51 -0.36 -0.60 -3.42
N VAL A 52 -0.49 -1.70 -4.19
CA VAL A 52 0.65 -2.48 -4.69
C VAL A 52 1.56 -1.63 -5.57
N GLY A 53 1.00 -0.88 -6.51
CA GLY A 53 1.74 0.03 -7.37
C GLY A 53 2.50 1.09 -6.56
N GLY A 54 1.89 1.64 -5.51
CA GLY A 54 2.53 2.57 -4.59
C GLY A 54 3.77 1.98 -3.92
N PHE A 55 3.65 0.77 -3.36
CA PHE A 55 4.79 0.07 -2.72
C PHE A 55 5.93 -0.21 -3.69
N LEU A 56 5.63 -0.64 -4.92
CA LEU A 56 6.63 -0.88 -5.95
C LEU A 56 7.30 0.42 -6.39
N LEU A 57 6.53 1.49 -6.61
CA LEU A 57 7.05 2.78 -7.07
C LEU A 57 7.97 3.43 -6.03
N VAL A 58 7.65 3.40 -4.73
CA VAL A 58 8.59 3.91 -3.71
C VAL A 58 9.86 3.08 -3.63
N SER A 59 9.76 1.76 -3.81
CA SER A 59 10.93 0.86 -3.85
C SER A 59 11.85 1.19 -5.02
N LEU A 60 11.29 1.37 -6.22
CA LEU A 60 12.02 1.78 -7.41
C LEU A 60 12.59 3.20 -7.27
N GLY A 61 11.82 4.11 -6.67
CA GLY A 61 12.24 5.48 -6.38
C GLY A 61 13.47 5.53 -5.47
N LEU A 62 13.47 4.71 -4.41
CA LEU A 62 14.62 4.53 -3.53
C LEU A 62 15.81 3.91 -4.27
N LEU A 63 15.62 2.84 -5.05
CA LEU A 63 16.72 2.24 -5.82
C LEU A 63 17.38 3.23 -6.79
N ALA A 64 16.60 4.13 -7.37
CA ALA A 64 17.10 5.17 -8.26
C ALA A 64 17.85 6.28 -7.51
N ALA A 65 17.39 6.64 -6.30
CA ALA A 65 17.97 7.69 -5.48
C ALA A 65 19.19 7.25 -4.67
N THR A 66 19.12 6.05 -4.11
CA THR A 66 20.05 5.49 -3.14
C THR A 66 20.10 3.98 -3.38
N ARG A 67 21.17 3.45 -3.98
CA ARG A 67 21.40 1.99 -4.03
C ARG A 67 21.78 1.48 -2.64
N SER A 68 20.82 1.51 -1.73
CA SER A 68 21.03 1.42 -0.30
C SER A 68 20.22 0.31 0.34
N ARG A 69 20.52 0.08 1.62
CA ARG A 69 19.82 -0.90 2.43
C ARG A 69 18.33 -0.54 2.58
N ALA A 70 17.98 0.74 2.65
CA ALA A 70 16.59 1.19 2.69
C ALA A 70 15.78 0.71 1.48
N ALA A 71 16.37 0.79 0.27
CA ALA A 71 15.72 0.35 -0.95
C ALA A 71 15.46 -1.16 -0.97
N VAL A 72 16.44 -1.98 -0.54
CA VAL A 72 16.29 -3.43 -0.44
C VAL A 72 15.22 -3.82 0.59
N VAL A 73 15.25 -3.21 1.77
CA VAL A 73 14.27 -3.49 2.84
C VAL A 73 12.85 -3.10 2.40
N THR A 74 12.71 -1.94 1.76
CA THR A 74 11.41 -1.48 1.22
C THR A 74 10.91 -2.42 0.11
N LEU A 75 11.77 -2.85 -0.81
CA LEU A 75 11.41 -3.80 -1.86
C LEU A 75 10.98 -5.16 -1.30
N THR A 76 11.72 -5.69 -0.31
CA THR A 76 11.34 -6.92 0.37
C THR A 76 9.95 -6.78 1.00
N GLY A 77 9.71 -5.67 1.71
CA GLY A 77 8.40 -5.40 2.29
C GLY A 77 7.30 -5.33 1.23
N ALA A 78 7.54 -4.62 0.13
CA ALA A 78 6.62 -4.50 -0.99
C ALA A 78 6.28 -5.87 -1.60
N VAL A 79 7.27 -6.74 -1.82
CA VAL A 79 7.07 -8.10 -2.36
C VAL A 79 6.21 -8.94 -1.41
N LEU A 80 6.56 -9.00 -0.12
CA LEU A 80 5.83 -9.81 0.86
C LEU A 80 4.38 -9.34 1.00
N THR A 81 4.16 -8.03 1.10
CA THR A 81 2.83 -7.43 1.16
C THR A 81 2.04 -7.67 -0.14
N SER A 82 2.69 -7.66 -1.31
CA SER A 82 2.03 -7.90 -2.59
C SER A 82 1.48 -9.32 -2.75
N VAL A 83 2.08 -10.33 -2.11
CA VAL A 83 1.55 -11.70 -2.12
C VAL A 83 0.17 -11.73 -1.45
N TYR A 84 0.05 -11.12 -0.28
CA TYR A 84 -1.23 -11.00 0.43
C TYR A 84 -2.24 -10.15 -0.35
N TYR A 85 -1.81 -8.99 -0.84
CA TYR A 85 -2.66 -8.13 -1.66
C TYR A 85 -3.14 -8.84 -2.93
N GLY A 86 -2.35 -9.70 -3.56
CA GLY A 86 -2.78 -10.48 -4.73
C GLY A 86 -3.97 -11.38 -4.41
N ALA A 87 -3.93 -12.09 -3.28
CA ALA A 87 -5.04 -12.91 -2.81
C ALA A 87 -6.28 -12.06 -2.48
N GLU A 88 -6.11 -10.93 -1.77
CA GLU A 88 -7.20 -9.98 -1.50
C GLU A 88 -7.82 -9.41 -2.78
N THR A 89 -6.97 -9.05 -3.75
CA THR A 89 -7.38 -8.35 -4.97
C THR A 89 -8.18 -9.27 -5.87
N PHE A 90 -7.64 -10.45 -6.18
CA PHE A 90 -8.19 -11.33 -7.20
C PHE A 90 -9.07 -12.43 -6.61
N GLY A 91 -8.66 -12.99 -5.48
CA GLY A 91 -9.41 -14.05 -4.78
C GLY A 91 -10.74 -13.53 -4.25
N LEU A 92 -10.72 -12.45 -3.47
CA LEU A 92 -11.97 -11.90 -2.92
C LEU A 92 -12.85 -11.27 -3.99
N HIS A 93 -12.27 -10.74 -5.07
CA HIS A 93 -13.05 -10.28 -6.21
C HIS A 93 -13.85 -11.41 -6.85
N ALA A 94 -13.24 -12.58 -7.05
CA ALA A 94 -13.94 -13.76 -7.58
C ALA A 94 -15.05 -14.24 -6.62
N ILE A 95 -14.77 -14.28 -5.32
CA ILE A 95 -15.77 -14.65 -4.29
C ILE A 95 -16.92 -13.63 -4.27
N GLY A 96 -16.62 -12.33 -4.31
CA GLY A 96 -17.63 -11.28 -4.32
C GLY A 96 -18.51 -11.33 -5.57
N GLN A 97 -17.93 -11.60 -6.74
CA GLN A 97 -18.68 -11.84 -7.98
C GLN A 97 -19.59 -13.05 -7.88
N LEU A 98 -19.15 -14.12 -7.22
CA LEU A 98 -19.98 -15.29 -6.93
C LEU A 98 -21.13 -14.93 -5.99
N ALA A 99 -20.87 -14.18 -4.92
CA ALA A 99 -21.88 -13.75 -3.95
C ALA A 99 -22.98 -12.88 -4.59
N VAL A 100 -22.66 -12.07 -5.60
CA VAL A 100 -23.66 -11.28 -6.35
C VAL A 100 -24.57 -12.17 -7.20
N ARG A 101 -24.03 -13.25 -7.78
CA ARG A 101 -24.79 -14.18 -8.65
C ARG A 101 -25.61 -15.19 -7.85
N SER A 102 -25.03 -15.66 -6.76
CA SER A 102 -25.60 -16.68 -5.87
C SER A 102 -25.32 -16.26 -4.42
N PRO A 103 -26.18 -15.42 -3.83
CA PRO A 103 -25.99 -14.94 -2.47
C PRO A 103 -25.94 -16.09 -1.46
N ASP A 104 -24.77 -16.25 -0.83
CA ASP A 104 -24.53 -17.25 0.20
C ASP A 104 -23.63 -16.64 1.31
N PRO A 105 -24.16 -16.44 2.53
CA PRO A 105 -23.37 -15.97 3.66
C PRO A 105 -22.17 -16.87 4.00
N GLY A 106 -22.22 -18.17 3.65
CA GLY A 106 -21.11 -19.09 3.86
C GLY A 106 -19.84 -18.74 3.07
N LEU A 107 -19.94 -17.89 2.05
CA LEU A 107 -18.78 -17.36 1.33
C LEU A 107 -17.89 -16.47 2.20
N LEU A 108 -18.41 -15.91 3.31
CA LEU A 108 -17.61 -15.17 4.28
C LEU A 108 -16.51 -16.05 4.91
N GLU A 109 -16.79 -17.34 5.14
CA GLU A 109 -15.79 -18.27 5.66
C GLU A 109 -14.61 -18.45 4.71
N GLN A 110 -14.85 -18.35 3.39
CA GLN A 110 -13.78 -18.42 2.38
C GLN A 110 -12.94 -17.15 2.36
N VAL A 111 -13.58 -15.98 2.55
CA VAL A 111 -12.86 -14.70 2.72
C VAL A 111 -11.94 -14.78 3.93
N ASP A 112 -12.46 -15.24 5.06
CA ASP A 112 -11.69 -15.39 6.30
C ASP A 112 -10.56 -16.43 6.16
N ALA A 113 -10.82 -17.55 5.48
CA ALA A 113 -9.81 -18.56 5.20
C ALA A 113 -8.64 -18.03 4.36
N ILE A 114 -8.87 -17.04 3.48
CA ILE A 114 -7.82 -16.36 2.72
C ILE A 114 -7.06 -15.36 3.61
N ARG A 115 -7.80 -14.49 4.31
CA ARG A 115 -7.23 -13.39 5.13
C ARG A 115 -6.43 -13.88 6.33
N TYR A 116 -7.00 -14.84 7.05
CA TYR A 116 -6.48 -15.33 8.31
C TYR A 116 -5.66 -16.62 8.15
N GLN A 117 -5.35 -17.01 6.92
CA GLN A 117 -4.37 -18.05 6.67
C GLN A 117 -3.04 -17.67 7.36
N PRO A 118 -2.47 -18.53 8.23
CA PRO A 118 -1.36 -18.13 9.10
C PRO A 118 -0.11 -17.62 8.37
N ALA A 119 0.23 -18.21 7.23
CA ALA A 119 1.35 -17.74 6.42
C ALA A 119 1.01 -16.43 5.71
N ALA A 120 -0.20 -16.26 5.17
CA ALA A 120 -0.63 -15.04 4.49
C ALA A 120 -0.57 -13.83 5.43
N ILE A 121 -1.19 -13.92 6.62
CA ILE A 121 -1.17 -12.82 7.60
C ILE A 121 0.24 -12.55 8.13
N THR A 122 1.07 -13.58 8.28
CA THR A 122 2.47 -13.42 8.71
C THR A 122 3.28 -12.68 7.66
N LEU A 123 3.20 -13.10 6.39
CA LEU A 123 3.89 -12.43 5.28
C LEU A 123 3.45 -10.98 5.15
N PHE A 124 2.14 -10.72 5.30
CA PHE A 124 1.59 -9.38 5.28
C PHE A 124 2.15 -8.50 6.41
N ALA A 125 2.09 -8.98 7.65
CA ALA A 125 2.59 -8.25 8.81
C ALA A 125 4.09 -7.97 8.73
N VAL A 126 4.89 -8.99 8.38
CA VAL A 126 6.34 -8.83 8.17
C VAL A 126 6.63 -7.85 7.04
N GLY A 127 5.86 -7.93 5.95
CA GLY A 127 5.98 -7.01 4.82
C GLY A 127 5.73 -5.54 5.22
N LEU A 128 4.66 -5.29 5.99
CA LEU A 128 4.34 -3.94 6.49
C LEU A 128 5.42 -3.42 7.45
N VAL A 129 5.94 -4.26 8.34
CA VAL A 129 7.04 -3.90 9.24
C VAL A 129 8.31 -3.57 8.45
N ALA A 130 8.63 -4.35 7.41
CA ALA A 130 9.75 -4.08 6.53
C ALA A 130 9.56 -2.76 5.76
N LEU A 131 8.37 -2.47 5.24
CA LEU A 131 8.07 -1.18 4.60
C LEU A 131 8.27 0.01 5.58
N ALA A 132 7.79 -0.11 6.82
CA ALA A 132 8.01 0.90 7.86
C ALA A 132 9.50 1.10 8.17
N ALA A 133 10.25 0.01 8.39
CA ALA A 133 11.68 0.06 8.62
C ALA A 133 12.43 0.68 7.44
N GLY A 134 12.10 0.28 6.21
CA GLY A 134 12.68 0.82 4.98
C GLY A 134 12.44 2.31 4.83
N ALA A 135 11.24 2.79 5.17
CA ALA A 135 10.91 4.20 5.12
C ALA A 135 11.67 5.04 6.16
N VAL A 136 11.84 4.52 7.38
CA VAL A 136 12.68 5.16 8.42
C VAL A 136 14.13 5.19 7.98
N MET A 137 14.66 4.08 7.47
CA MET A 137 16.03 4.01 6.95
C MET A 137 16.24 5.01 5.81
N ALA A 138 15.29 5.13 4.89
CA ALA A 138 15.35 6.11 3.80
C ALA A 138 15.39 7.55 4.33
N ALA A 139 14.59 7.89 5.33
CA ALA A 139 14.62 9.22 5.94
C ALA A 139 15.99 9.53 6.58
N LEU A 140 16.59 8.55 7.25
CA LEU A 140 17.92 8.65 7.86
C LEU A 140 19.03 8.79 6.79
N GLU A 141 18.97 8.00 5.72
CA GLU A 141 19.94 8.03 4.62
C GLU A 141 19.85 9.33 3.81
N LEU A 142 18.63 9.83 3.56
CA LEU A 142 18.42 11.12 2.91
C LEU A 142 18.85 12.29 3.80
N ARG A 143 18.92 12.11 5.13
CA ARG A 143 19.24 13.17 6.10
C ARG A 143 18.36 14.42 5.94
N SER A 144 17.11 14.25 5.49
CA SER A 144 16.18 15.35 5.23
C SER A 144 14.96 15.23 6.11
N ARG A 145 14.64 16.31 6.83
CA ARG A 145 13.40 16.41 7.64
C ARG A 145 12.14 16.30 6.78
N LEU A 146 12.26 16.56 5.47
CA LEU A 146 11.17 16.41 4.51
C LEU A 146 10.73 14.94 4.33
N ALA A 147 11.58 13.98 4.70
CA ALA A 147 11.25 12.55 4.66
C ALA A 147 10.52 12.05 5.92
N ILE A 148 10.37 12.88 6.96
CA ILE A 148 9.68 12.49 8.21
C ILE A 148 8.21 12.10 7.96
N PRO A 149 7.40 12.89 7.21
CA PRO A 149 6.01 12.52 6.95
C PRO A 149 5.88 11.20 6.15
N TYR A 150 6.84 10.92 5.26
CA TYR A 150 6.92 9.64 4.54
C TYR A 150 7.17 8.47 5.50
N ALA A 151 8.17 8.59 6.38
CA ALA A 151 8.45 7.57 7.39
C ALA A 151 7.28 7.37 8.36
N LEU A 152 6.63 8.45 8.79
CA LEU A 152 5.44 8.39 9.65
C LEU A 152 4.26 7.71 8.94
N GLY A 153 4.01 8.04 7.67
CA GLY A 153 2.98 7.39 6.87
C GLY A 153 3.15 5.88 6.82
N PHE A 154 4.37 5.40 6.57
CA PHE A 154 4.64 3.96 6.57
C PHE A 154 4.60 3.31 7.97
N ALA A 155 5.06 4.00 9.01
CA ALA A 155 4.94 3.50 10.39
C ALA A 155 3.46 3.35 10.83
N LEU A 156 2.58 4.24 10.35
CA LEU A 156 1.14 4.21 10.63
C LEU A 156 0.34 3.31 9.66
N PHE A 157 1.00 2.66 8.69
CA PHE A 157 0.31 1.86 7.68
C PHE A 157 -0.37 0.62 8.25
N LEU A 158 0.24 -0.04 9.25
CA LEU A 158 -0.43 -1.15 9.92
C LEU A 158 -1.59 -0.67 10.82
N PRO A 159 -1.40 0.33 11.71
CA PRO A 159 -2.49 0.86 12.54
C PRO A 159 -3.74 1.31 11.78
N GLN A 160 -3.61 1.95 10.61
CA GLN A 160 -4.76 2.48 9.87
C GLN A 160 -5.78 1.41 9.44
N PHE A 161 -5.37 0.15 9.29
CA PHE A 161 -6.31 -0.95 8.97
C PHE A 161 -7.38 -1.17 10.05
N PHE A 162 -7.13 -0.73 11.28
CA PHE A 162 -8.07 -0.85 12.40
C PHE A 162 -8.94 0.39 12.59
N THR A 163 -8.94 1.30 11.62
CA THR A 163 -9.64 2.60 11.70
C THR A 163 -10.74 2.71 10.64
N ALA A 164 -11.68 3.62 10.89
CA ALA A 164 -12.79 3.91 9.99
C ALA A 164 -12.33 4.58 8.67
N PRO A 165 -13.15 4.54 7.60
CA PRO A 165 -12.76 5.06 6.27
C PRO A 165 -12.16 6.47 6.27
N PRO A 166 -12.70 7.47 7.01
CA PRO A 166 -12.12 8.81 7.00
C PRO A 166 -10.65 8.85 7.46
N VAL A 167 -10.28 8.02 8.44
CA VAL A 167 -8.91 7.95 8.96
C VAL A 167 -7.97 7.29 7.95
N ARG A 168 -8.45 6.27 7.22
CA ARG A 168 -7.69 5.63 6.14
C ARG A 168 -7.43 6.61 4.99
N ILE A 169 -8.41 7.43 4.63
CA ILE A 169 -8.26 8.49 3.62
C ILE A 169 -7.26 9.54 4.09
N ALA A 170 -7.34 9.98 5.36
CA ALA A 170 -6.38 10.91 5.93
C ALA A 170 -4.95 10.34 5.96
N HIS A 171 -4.80 9.04 6.23
CA HIS A 171 -3.53 8.33 6.14
C HIS A 171 -2.99 8.27 4.69
N GLY A 172 -3.85 8.02 3.70
CA GLY A 172 -3.48 8.13 2.29
C GLY A 172 -3.00 9.53 1.90
N ALA A 173 -3.64 10.58 2.43
CA ALA A 173 -3.21 11.96 2.23
C ALA A 173 -1.85 12.25 2.90
N LEU A 174 -1.59 11.70 4.09
CA LEU A 174 -0.28 11.78 4.74
C LEU A 174 0.81 11.15 3.86
N LEU A 175 0.55 9.96 3.29
CA LEU A 175 1.48 9.31 2.37
C LEU A 175 1.70 10.09 1.08
N LEU A 176 0.66 10.70 0.51
CA LEU A 176 0.77 11.61 -0.63
C LEU A 176 1.76 12.74 -0.32
N VAL A 177 1.52 13.46 0.77
CA VAL A 177 2.36 14.59 1.20
C VAL A 177 3.79 14.10 1.46
N GLY A 178 3.96 13.00 2.19
CA GLY A 178 5.28 12.43 2.48
C GLY A 178 6.05 12.08 1.21
N CYS A 179 5.43 11.37 0.27
CA CYS A 179 6.07 10.99 -0.98
C CYS A 179 6.42 12.22 -1.83
N TRP A 180 5.54 13.23 -1.89
CA TRP A 180 5.81 14.46 -2.64
C TRP A 180 6.93 15.30 -2.04
N LEU A 181 7.04 15.33 -0.71
CA LEU A 181 8.16 16.01 -0.04
C LEU A 181 9.49 15.31 -0.32
N VAL A 182 9.51 13.97 -0.36
CA VAL A 182 10.69 13.18 -0.78
C VAL A 182 10.99 13.42 -2.27
N ALA A 183 9.97 13.42 -3.14
CA ALA A 183 10.15 13.71 -4.56
C ALA A 183 10.78 15.10 -4.79
N ARG A 184 10.30 16.11 -4.06
CA ARG A 184 10.85 17.47 -4.11
C ARG A 184 12.30 17.53 -3.63
N GLU A 185 12.64 16.78 -2.58
CA GLU A 185 14.02 16.65 -2.09
C GLU A 185 14.93 16.05 -3.17
N LEU A 186 14.53 14.93 -3.78
CA LEU A 186 15.29 14.28 -4.85
C LEU A 186 15.45 15.18 -6.09
N TRP A 187 14.41 15.93 -6.46
CA TRP A 187 14.43 16.83 -7.61
C TRP A 187 15.41 18.00 -7.44
N ARG A 188 15.66 18.44 -6.20
CA ARG A 188 16.52 19.59 -5.89
C ARG A 188 17.97 19.20 -5.66
N ARG A 189 18.29 17.91 -5.53
CA ARG A 189 19.67 17.46 -5.32
C ARG A 189 20.49 17.67 -6.59
N PRO A 190 21.72 18.19 -6.49
CA PRO A 190 22.65 18.16 -7.60
C PRO A 190 22.95 16.72 -7.99
N ALA A 191 23.08 16.47 -9.30
CA ALA A 191 23.40 15.16 -9.85
C ALA A 191 24.82 14.70 -9.48
#